data_AF-A0A453AGR1-F1
#
_entry.id   AF-A0A453AGR1-F1
#
_cell.length_a   1.000
_cell.length_b   1.000
_cell.length_c   1.000
_cell.angle_alpha   90.00
_cell.angle_beta   90.00
_cell.angle_gamma   90.00
#
_symmetry.space_group_name_H-M   'P 1'
#
loop_
_entity.id
_entity.type
_entity.pdbx_description
1 polymer ?
#
loop_
_entity_poly.entity_id
_entity_poly.type
_entity_poly.pdbx_seq_one_letter_code
_entity_poly.pdbx_strand_id
1 'polypeptide(L)'
;YVAPEYCMGYKVSPGYDVYAFGILILEMLTGRRPMDAIFTDGLSLHKLVSSAFPGRLGEVLDPHLSHGYRHPCDRVFMRRYMVPLIEVGLLCSMESPKDRPGMGEVCARILSLKEEFFEFC
;
A
#
# COMPACT_ATOMS: atom_id res chain seq x y z
N TYR A 1 10.96 2.23 -4.38
CA TYR A 1 11.07 3.21 -3.27
C TYR A 1 11.39 4.62 -3.74
N VAL A 2 12.18 4.80 -4.80
CA VAL A 2 12.49 6.15 -5.32
C VAL A 2 11.24 6.76 -5.96
N ALA A 3 10.86 7.96 -5.53
CA ALA A 3 9.72 8.65 -6.12
C ALA A 3 10.05 9.12 -7.56
N PRO A 4 9.10 9.04 -8.52
CA PRO A 4 9.38 9.31 -9.93
C PRO A 4 10.01 10.68 -10.20
N GLU A 5 9.60 11.70 -9.43
CA GLU A 5 10.05 13.07 -9.58
C GLU A 5 11.51 13.30 -9.14
N TYR A 6 12.11 12.32 -8.43
CA TYR A 6 13.51 12.42 -7.97
C TYR A 6 14.46 12.51 -9.17
N CYS A 7 14.22 11.67 -10.19
CA CYS A 7 15.01 11.63 -11.42
C CYS A 7 14.73 12.83 -12.34
N MET A 8 13.67 13.61 -12.07
CA MET A 8 13.31 14.79 -12.84
C MET A 8 13.92 16.08 -12.26
N GLY A 9 14.75 15.99 -11.22
CA GLY A 9 15.48 17.11 -10.64
C GLY A 9 14.62 18.06 -9.78
N TYR A 10 13.45 17.61 -9.33
CA TYR A 10 12.64 18.39 -8.41
C TYR A 10 13.33 18.55 -7.05
N LYS A 11 13.05 19.66 -6.36
CA LYS A 11 13.56 19.91 -5.01
C LYS A 11 13.17 18.77 -4.06
N VAL A 12 14.09 18.42 -3.16
CA VAL A 12 13.84 17.48 -2.06
C VAL A 12 12.63 17.97 -1.24
N SER A 13 11.70 17.07 -0.94
CA SER A 13 10.47 17.33 -0.20
C SER A 13 10.06 16.12 0.65
N PRO A 14 9.23 16.30 1.70
CA PRO A 14 8.69 15.16 2.45
C PRO A 14 7.92 14.16 1.58
N GLY A 15 7.44 14.57 0.40
CA GLY A 15 6.72 13.71 -0.54
C GLY A 15 7.53 12.50 -1.03
N TYR A 16 8.87 12.59 -1.05
CA TYR A 16 9.73 11.44 -1.40
C TYR A 16 9.60 10.32 -0.36
N ASP A 17 9.65 10.69 0.92
CA ASP A 17 9.55 9.74 2.03
C ASP A 17 8.14 9.15 2.12
N VAL A 18 7.11 9.96 1.86
CA VAL A 18 5.71 9.46 1.77
C VAL A 18 5.60 8.41 0.67
N TYR A 19 6.17 8.65 -0.51
CA TYR A 19 6.15 7.68 -1.60
C TYR A 19 6.88 6.39 -1.23
N ALA A 20 8.09 6.49 -0.70
CA ALA A 20 8.87 5.34 -0.27
C ALA A 20 8.11 4.52 0.79
N PHE A 21 7.47 5.19 1.75
CA PHE A 21 6.64 4.57 2.76
C PHE A 21 5.40 3.85 2.17
N GLY A 22 4.73 4.46 1.19
CA GLY A 22 3.63 3.82 0.47
C GLY A 22 4.07 2.51 -0.20
N ILE A 23 5.23 2.54 -0.88
CA ILE A 23 5.80 1.34 -1.50
C ILE A 23 6.16 0.28 -0.46
N LEU A 24 6.70 0.66 0.70
CA LEU A 24 7.00 -0.27 1.81
C LEU A 24 5.73 -0.95 2.34
N ILE A 25 4.63 -0.21 2.51
CA ILE A 25 3.33 -0.81 2.89
C ILE A 25 2.91 -1.86 1.86
N LEU A 26 2.95 -1.52 0.57
CA LEU A 26 2.54 -2.43 -0.50
C LEU A 26 3.46 -3.66 -0.57
N GLU A 27 4.76 -3.50 -0.36
CA GLU A 27 5.71 -4.62 -0.30
C GLU A 27 5.38 -5.57 0.85
N MET A 28 5.16 -5.05 2.07
CA MET A 28 4.83 -5.87 3.24
C MET A 28 3.54 -6.68 3.03
N LEU A 29 2.56 -6.13 2.33
CA LEU A 29 1.26 -6.78 2.11
C LEU A 29 1.27 -7.77 0.96
N THR A 30 2.15 -7.59 -0.02
CA THR A 30 2.24 -8.46 -1.20
C THR A 30 3.33 -9.51 -1.10
N GLY A 31 4.30 -9.32 -0.19
CA GLY A 31 5.51 -10.13 -0.10
C GLY A 31 6.45 -9.96 -1.30
N ARG A 32 6.22 -8.94 -2.14
CA ARG A 32 6.96 -8.71 -3.40
C ARG A 32 7.86 -7.51 -3.29
N ARG A 33 9.12 -7.67 -3.69
CA ARG A 33 10.07 -6.56 -3.67
C ARG A 33 9.81 -5.64 -4.86
N PRO A 34 9.86 -4.31 -4.71
CA PRO A 34 9.63 -3.38 -5.82
C PRO A 34 10.60 -3.51 -7.01
N MET A 35 11.66 -4.30 -6.87
CA MET A 35 12.68 -4.59 -7.88
C MET A 35 12.66 -6.04 -8.36
N ASP A 36 11.62 -6.82 -8.03
CA ASP A 36 11.47 -8.18 -8.56
C ASP A 36 11.41 -8.15 -10.10
N ALA A 37 11.96 -9.19 -10.75
CA ALA A 37 12.13 -9.25 -12.20
C ALA A 37 10.81 -9.16 -13.01
N ILE A 38 9.67 -9.36 -12.36
CA ILE A 38 8.35 -9.20 -12.97
C ILE A 38 8.00 -7.72 -13.27
N PHE A 39 8.66 -6.77 -12.60
CA PHE A 39 8.41 -5.33 -12.75
C PHE A 39 9.25 -4.76 -13.88
N THR A 40 8.83 -5.07 -15.10
CA THR A 40 9.43 -4.59 -16.36
C THR A 40 8.41 -3.78 -17.16
N ASP A 41 8.86 -3.10 -18.22
CA ASP A 41 7.99 -2.37 -19.16
C ASP A 41 7.04 -1.35 -18.51
N GLY A 42 7.52 -0.67 -17.46
CA GLY A 42 6.75 0.36 -16.76
C GLY A 42 5.68 -0.18 -15.80
N LEU A 43 5.60 -1.50 -15.61
CA LEU A 43 4.88 -2.11 -14.49
C LEU A 43 5.62 -1.81 -13.18
N SER A 44 4.88 -1.43 -12.15
CA SER A 44 5.40 -1.18 -10.82
C SER A 44 4.54 -1.87 -9.78
N LEU A 45 5.06 -2.03 -8.56
CA LEU A 45 4.29 -2.60 -7.45
C LEU A 45 2.99 -1.81 -7.19
N HIS A 46 3.04 -0.47 -7.26
CA HIS A 46 1.85 0.38 -7.19
C HIS A 46 0.82 0.02 -8.26
N LYS A 47 1.24 -0.06 -9.54
CA LYS A 47 0.34 -0.35 -10.67
C LYS A 47 -0.28 -1.75 -10.57
N LEU A 48 0.52 -2.74 -10.16
CA LEU A 48 0.05 -4.10 -9.91
C LEU A 48 -1.09 -4.10 -8.88
N VAL A 49 -0.84 -3.53 -7.69
CA VAL A 49 -1.84 -3.49 -6.61
C VAL A 49 -3.05 -2.64 -6.98
N SER A 50 -2.83 -1.47 -7.58
CA SER A 50 -3.90 -0.55 -8.02
C SER A 50 -4.84 -1.24 -9.01
N SER A 51 -4.30 -2.02 -9.95
CA SER A 51 -5.12 -2.76 -10.92
C SER A 51 -6.00 -3.84 -10.29
N ALA A 52 -5.58 -4.42 -9.15
CA ALA A 52 -6.30 -5.46 -8.42
C ALA A 52 -7.23 -4.89 -7.34
N PHE A 53 -7.07 -3.63 -6.95
CA PHE A 53 -7.83 -3.02 -5.87
C PHE A 53 -9.27 -2.64 -6.29
N PRO A 54 -10.28 -2.79 -5.40
CA PRO A 54 -10.28 -3.59 -4.18
C PRO A 54 -10.68 -5.06 -4.42
N GLY A 55 -11.21 -5.38 -5.61
CA GLY A 55 -11.98 -6.62 -5.86
C GLY A 55 -11.16 -7.88 -6.13
N ARG A 56 -9.88 -7.75 -6.50
CA ARG A 56 -8.98 -8.85 -6.88
C ARG A 56 -7.74 -8.93 -5.98
N LEU A 57 -7.83 -8.39 -4.76
CA LEU A 57 -6.68 -8.34 -3.84
C LEU A 57 -6.12 -9.73 -3.48
N GLY A 58 -6.95 -10.78 -3.51
CA GLY A 58 -6.48 -12.16 -3.29
C GLY A 58 -5.48 -12.67 -4.35
N GLU A 59 -5.35 -11.99 -5.50
CA GLU A 59 -4.38 -12.35 -6.55
C GLU A 59 -2.99 -11.72 -6.31
N VAL A 60 -2.92 -10.64 -5.53
CA VAL A 60 -1.70 -9.83 -5.37
C VAL A 60 -1.13 -9.87 -3.95
N LEU A 61 -1.96 -10.14 -2.94
CA LEU A 61 -1.53 -10.23 -1.55
C LEU A 61 -0.67 -11.47 -1.30
N ASP A 62 0.21 -11.36 -0.31
CA ASP A 62 1.03 -12.47 0.14
C ASP A 62 0.11 -13.65 0.50
N PRO A 63 0.35 -14.86 -0.03
CA PRO A 63 -0.44 -16.04 0.30
C PRO A 63 -0.57 -16.26 1.81
N HIS A 64 0.43 -15.97 2.63
CA HIS A 64 0.35 -16.09 4.08
C HIS A 64 -0.66 -15.13 4.71
N LEU A 65 -0.88 -13.96 4.11
CA LEU A 65 -1.95 -13.03 4.48
C LEU A 65 -3.29 -13.41 3.83
N SER A 66 -3.24 -14.13 2.70
CA SER A 66 -4.39 -14.54 1.90
C SER A 66 -4.98 -15.91 2.31
N HIS A 67 -4.25 -16.76 3.02
CA HIS A 67 -4.73 -18.10 3.38
C HIS A 67 -5.72 -18.09 4.55
N GLY A 68 -5.81 -16.99 5.29
CA GLY A 68 -6.96 -16.69 6.12
C GLY A 68 -8.09 -16.13 5.27
N TYR A 69 -8.64 -16.88 4.30
CA TYR A 69 -9.89 -16.56 3.56
C TYR A 69 -10.95 -17.65 3.68
N ARG A 70 -10.80 -18.54 4.67
CA ARG A 70 -11.68 -19.71 4.82
C ARG A 70 -12.80 -19.47 5.85
N HIS A 71 -12.69 -18.43 6.68
CA HIS A 71 -13.66 -18.09 7.72
C HIS A 71 -14.40 -16.78 7.41
N PRO A 72 -15.69 -16.61 7.75
CA PRO A 72 -16.40 -15.33 7.59
C PRO A 72 -15.70 -14.13 8.25
N CYS A 73 -14.98 -14.36 9.35
CA CYS A 73 -14.16 -13.35 10.04
C CYS A 73 -13.06 -12.79 9.14
N ASP A 74 -12.56 -13.57 8.19
CA ASP A 74 -11.51 -13.16 7.26
C ASP A 74 -11.98 -12.09 6.29
N ARG A 75 -13.25 -12.17 5.85
CA ARG A 75 -13.87 -11.15 4.99
C ARG A 75 -14.05 -9.83 5.72
N VAL A 76 -14.41 -9.89 7.01
CA VAL A 76 -14.52 -8.70 7.87
C VAL A 76 -13.14 -8.09 8.08
N PHE A 77 -12.13 -8.91 8.42
CA PHE A 77 -10.76 -8.46 8.59
C PHE A 77 -10.22 -7.79 7.31
N MET A 78 -10.43 -8.43 6.15
CA MET A 78 -10.05 -7.86 4.86
C MET A 78 -10.69 -6.50 4.61
N ARG A 79 -12.02 -6.42 4.76
CA ARG A 79 -12.76 -5.19 4.49
C ARG A 79 -12.39 -4.07 5.46
N ARG A 80 -12.17 -4.39 6.73
CA ARG A 80 -12.00 -3.40 7.80
C ARG A 80 -10.56 -2.95 7.99
N TYR A 81 -9.57 -3.80 7.72
CA TYR A 81 -8.17 -3.49 7.99
C TYR A 81 -7.30 -3.54 6.73
N MET A 82 -7.40 -4.60 5.93
CA MET A 82 -6.50 -4.76 4.78
C MET A 82 -6.83 -3.79 3.65
N VAL A 83 -8.11 -3.68 3.26
CA VAL A 83 -8.53 -2.75 2.19
C VAL A 83 -8.14 -1.31 2.52
N PRO A 84 -8.42 -0.76 3.71
CA PRO A 84 -7.98 0.59 4.05
C PRO A 84 -6.46 0.75 4.14
N LEU A 85 -5.73 -0.25 4.64
CA LEU A 85 -4.27 -0.18 4.72
C LEU A 85 -3.62 -0.18 3.31
N ILE A 86 -4.17 -0.97 2.38
CA ILE A 86 -3.76 -0.97 0.97
C ILE A 86 -4.08 0.38 0.33
N GLU A 87 -5.25 0.95 0.62
CA GLU A 87 -5.64 2.28 0.15
C GLU A 87 -4.64 3.36 0.62
N VAL A 88 -4.21 3.31 1.89
CA VAL A 88 -3.13 4.18 2.40
C VAL A 88 -1.84 3.98 1.61
N GLY A 89 -1.42 2.72 1.37
CA GLY A 89 -0.24 2.41 0.56
C GLY A 89 -0.32 2.98 -0.86
N LEU A 90 -1.49 2.87 -1.52
CA LEU A 90 -1.74 3.40 -2.86
C LEU A 90 -1.72 4.93 -2.90
N LEU A 91 -2.41 5.60 -1.96
CA LEU A 91 -2.43 7.07 -1.87
C LEU A 91 -1.03 7.65 -1.62
N CYS A 92 -0.27 7.03 -0.72
CA CYS A 92 1.11 7.44 -0.45
C CYS A 92 2.02 7.30 -1.67
N SER A 93 1.78 6.29 -2.52
CA SER A 93 2.62 5.97 -3.68
C SER A 93 2.10 6.51 -5.02
N MET A 94 1.23 7.54 -5.00
CA MET A 94 0.81 8.24 -6.21
C MET A 94 1.99 8.86 -6.95
N GLU A 95 1.98 8.82 -8.29
CA GLU A 95 3.08 9.35 -9.11
C GLU A 95 3.29 10.86 -8.87
N SER A 96 2.20 11.61 -8.74
CA SER A 96 2.24 13.05 -8.50
C SER A 96 2.33 13.35 -7.00
N PRO A 97 3.34 14.12 -6.53
CA PRO A 97 3.53 14.43 -5.11
C PRO A 97 2.37 15.18 -4.47
N LYS A 98 1.59 15.90 -5.29
CA LYS A 98 0.44 16.72 -4.86
C LYS A 98 -0.74 15.88 -4.40
N ASP A 99 -0.82 14.65 -4.93
CA ASP A 99 -1.90 13.71 -4.67
C ASP A 99 -1.57 12.79 -3.49
N ARG A 100 -0.38 12.94 -2.90
CA ARG A 100 0.06 12.19 -1.72
C ARG A 100 -0.38 12.91 -0.45
N PRO A 101 -0.89 12.20 0.56
CA PRO A 101 -1.20 12.78 1.86
C PRO A 101 0.07 13.20 2.60
N GLY A 102 -0.07 14.12 3.55
CA GLY A 102 1.02 14.42 4.49
C GLY A 102 1.22 13.27 5.48
N MET A 103 2.46 13.06 5.98
CA MET A 103 2.74 11.97 6.92
C MET A 103 1.89 12.03 8.21
N GLY A 104 1.48 13.22 8.67
CA GLY A 104 0.57 13.35 9.81
C GLY A 104 -0.79 12.69 9.54
N GLU A 105 -1.34 12.86 8.34
CA GLU A 105 -2.59 12.21 7.92
C GLU A 105 -2.39 10.70 7.76
N VAL A 106 -1.28 10.27 7.16
CA VAL A 106 -0.93 8.85 7.02
C VAL A 106 -0.86 8.18 8.39
N CYS A 107 -0.17 8.78 9.35
CA CYS A 107 -0.08 8.28 10.72
C CYS A 107 -1.46 8.20 11.38
N ALA A 108 -2.29 9.24 11.25
CA ALA A 108 -3.64 9.24 11.82
C ALA A 108 -4.51 8.10 11.26
N ARG A 109 -4.47 7.88 9.94
CA ARG A 109 -5.20 6.78 9.28
C ARG A 109 -4.74 5.41 9.79
N ILE A 110 -3.42 5.19 9.87
CA ILE A 110 -2.86 3.91 10.36
C ILE A 110 -3.18 3.68 11.83
N LEU A 111 -3.11 4.71 12.67
CA LEU A 111 -3.45 4.62 14.09
C LEU A 111 -4.93 4.27 14.30
N SER A 112 -5.83 4.88 13.54
CA SER A 112 -7.26 4.53 13.57
C SER A 112 -7.48 3.05 13.24
N LEU A 113 -6.83 2.53 12.19
CA LEU A 113 -6.93 1.11 11.83
C LEU A 113 -6.38 0.19 12.92
N LYS A 114 -5.30 0.61 13.58
CA LYS A 114 -4.67 -0.12 14.69
C LYS A 114 -5.59 -0.17 15.90
N GLU A 115 -6.18 0.95 16.31
CA GLU A 115 -7.10 1.03 17.45
C GLU A 115 -8.33 0.14 17.23
N GLU A 116 -8.94 0.24 16.04
CA GLU A 116 -10.07 -0.63 15.67
C GLU A 116 -9.73 -2.12 15.64
N PHE A 117 -8.47 -2.48 15.37
CA PHE A 117 -8.02 -3.86 15.37
C PHE A 117 -7.93 -4.41 16.81
N PHE A 118 -7.39 -3.62 17.73
CA PHE A 118 -7.27 -4.01 19.14
C PHE A 118 -8.61 -4.05 19.88
N GLU A 119 -9.61 -3.29 19.44
CA GLU A 119 -10.98 -3.39 20.00
C GLU A 119 -11.74 -4.64 19.53
N PHE A 120 -11.31 -5.28 18.44
CA PHE A 120 -11.96 -6.45 17.86
C PHE A 120 -11.36 -7.79 18.32
N CYS A 121 -10.13 -7.79 18.83
CA CYS A 121 -9.47 -8.94 19.47
C CYS A 121 -9.85 -9.05 20.95
#